data_AF-A0A8B4QAV6-F1
#
_entry.id   AF-A0A8B4QAV6-F1
#
_cell.length_a   1.000
_cell.length_b   1.000
_cell.length_c   1.000
_cell.angle_alpha   90.00
_cell.angle_beta   90.00
_cell.angle_gamma   90.00
#
_symmetry.space_group_name_H-M   'P 1'
#
loop_
_entity.id
_entity.type
_entity.pdbx_description
1 polymer ?
#
loop_
_entity_poly.entity_id
_entity_poly.type
_entity_poly.pdbx_seq_one_letter_code
_entity_poly.pdbx_strand_id
1 'polypeptide(L)'
;MAPTILVVSIAIILFFAFMVYRVKSKNVETNEQNIAHYFLSHNGSLDFYVTTDHQFVSCASNKTFDIQDIKKITAIADHEVLFEKNATSVQFDDLQLSSKFDDFVKFVSYEIELKNGEVFESVVDVASNKGSRQREQLKQTFLKITDIFNKLKIA
;
A
#
# COMPACT_ATOMS: atom_id res chain seq x y z
N MET A 1 -47.28 11.70 30.54
CA MET A 1 -47.07 10.95 29.27
C MET A 1 -45.92 11.60 28.53
N ALA A 2 -44.68 11.15 28.78
CA ALA A 2 -43.44 11.69 28.20
C ALA A 2 -42.28 10.65 28.08
N PRO A 3 -42.21 9.54 28.84
CA PRO A 3 -41.05 8.65 28.77
C PRO A 3 -41.08 7.73 27.53
N THR A 4 -42.26 7.39 27.01
CA THR A 4 -42.42 6.53 25.83
C THR A 4 -41.92 7.19 24.56
N ILE A 5 -42.18 8.49 24.36
CA ILE A 5 -41.71 9.22 23.18
C ILE A 5 -40.18 9.31 23.18
N LEU A 6 -39.58 9.57 24.35
CA LEU A 6 -38.13 9.67 24.49
C LEU A 6 -37.42 8.34 24.20
N VAL A 7 -37.97 7.22 24.66
CA VAL A 7 -37.44 5.87 24.38
C VAL A 7 -37.58 5.50 22.90
N VAL A 8 -38.71 5.84 22.27
CA VAL A 8 -38.93 5.59 20.84
C VAL A 8 -37.96 6.41 19.98
N SER A 9 -37.71 7.68 20.33
CA SER A 9 -36.72 8.51 19.64
C SER A 9 -35.30 7.96 19.74
N ILE A 10 -34.88 7.49 20.91
CA ILE A 10 -33.55 6.86 21.09
C ILE A 10 -33.44 5.57 20.27
N ALA A 11 -34.48 4.73 20.26
CA ALA A 11 -34.49 3.49 19.49
C ALA A 11 -34.39 3.73 17.98
N ILE A 12 -35.06 4.77 17.46
CA ILE A 12 -34.98 5.16 16.05
C ILE A 12 -33.56 5.65 15.72
N ILE A 13 -32.96 6.49 16.55
CA ILE A 13 -31.59 7.00 16.33
C ILE A 13 -30.59 5.83 16.34
N LEU A 14 -30.70 4.90 17.28
CA LEU A 14 -29.83 3.72 17.33
C LEU A 14 -30.05 2.80 16.12
N PHE A 15 -31.29 2.64 15.66
CA PHE A 15 -31.59 1.87 14.45
C PHE A 15 -30.97 2.51 13.20
N PHE A 16 -31.08 3.83 13.03
CA PHE A 16 -30.44 4.53 11.92
C PHE A 16 -28.92 4.52 12.02
N ALA A 17 -28.34 4.69 13.21
CA ALA A 17 -26.91 4.57 13.43
C ALA A 17 -26.40 3.15 13.09
N PHE A 18 -27.15 2.11 13.49
CA PHE A 18 -26.85 0.73 13.15
C PHE A 18 -27.00 0.44 11.66
N MET A 19 -28.03 0.98 10.99
CA MET A 19 -28.22 0.88 9.53
C MET A 19 -27.10 1.58 8.77
N VAL A 20 -26.69 2.79 9.17
CA VAL A 20 -25.57 3.52 8.56
C VAL A 20 -24.25 2.79 8.81
N TYR A 21 -24.04 2.23 10.00
CA TYR A 21 -22.90 1.37 10.29
C TYR A 21 -22.91 0.12 9.40
N ARG A 22 -24.06 -0.55 9.24
CA ARG A 22 -24.21 -1.70 8.35
C ARG A 22 -24.03 -1.37 6.87
N VAL A 23 -24.42 -0.17 6.42
CA VAL A 23 -24.25 0.27 5.03
C VAL A 23 -22.80 0.67 4.75
N LYS A 24 -22.10 1.30 5.70
CA LYS A 24 -20.64 1.49 5.61
C LYS A 24 -19.86 0.18 5.75
N SER A 25 -20.39 -0.77 6.52
CA SER A 25 -19.83 -2.10 6.73
C SER A 25 -20.32 -3.14 5.72
N LYS A 26 -21.13 -2.75 4.72
CA LYS A 26 -21.27 -3.52 3.48
C LYS A 26 -19.97 -3.33 2.74
N ASN A 27 -19.01 -4.15 3.16
CA ASN A 27 -17.87 -4.64 2.43
C ASN A 27 -17.62 -3.90 1.11
N VAL A 28 -16.52 -3.15 1.08
CA VAL A 28 -15.52 -3.46 0.06
C VAL A 28 -15.28 -4.96 0.21
N GLU A 29 -16.10 -5.77 -0.48
CA GLU A 29 -15.77 -7.15 -0.77
C GLU A 29 -14.60 -6.98 -1.73
N THR A 30 -13.41 -6.74 -1.17
CA THR A 30 -12.18 -7.21 -1.79
C THR A 30 -12.47 -8.67 -1.96
N ASN A 31 -12.90 -9.06 -3.16
CA ASN A 31 -13.16 -10.44 -3.50
C ASN A 31 -11.80 -11.11 -3.37
N GLU A 32 -11.48 -11.62 -2.16
CA GLU A 32 -10.14 -12.07 -1.76
C GLU A 32 -9.64 -13.18 -2.70
N GLN A 33 -10.55 -13.82 -3.44
CA GLN A 33 -10.27 -14.80 -4.48
C GLN A 33 -9.54 -14.23 -5.70
N ASN A 34 -9.56 -12.91 -5.92
CA ASN A 34 -8.95 -12.25 -7.08
C ASN A 34 -7.64 -11.52 -6.75
N ILE A 35 -6.99 -11.77 -5.61
CA ILE A 35 -5.74 -11.09 -5.23
C ILE A 35 -4.54 -12.03 -5.45
N ALA A 36 -3.60 -11.62 -6.31
CA ALA A 36 -2.36 -12.35 -6.58
C ALA A 36 -1.23 -11.94 -5.62
N HIS A 37 -1.06 -10.64 -5.38
CA HIS A 37 -0.09 -10.09 -4.44
C HIS A 37 -0.71 -8.95 -3.64
N TYR A 38 -0.29 -8.76 -2.39
CA TYR A 38 -0.80 -7.68 -1.55
C TYR A 38 0.22 -7.21 -0.53
N PHE A 39 0.11 -5.95 -0.13
CA PHE A 39 0.90 -5.37 0.95
C PHE A 39 -0.03 -4.74 2.00
N LEU A 40 0.07 -5.26 3.24
CA LEU A 40 -0.60 -4.72 4.41
C LEU A 40 0.33 -3.73 5.12
N SER A 41 -0.16 -2.51 5.31
CA SER A 41 0.48 -1.51 6.16
C SER A 41 0.47 -1.93 7.64
N HIS A 42 1.27 -1.25 8.46
CA HIS A 42 1.54 -1.62 9.86
C HIS A 42 0.33 -1.63 10.81
N ASN A 43 -0.73 -0.92 10.48
CA ASN A 43 -2.00 -0.90 11.24
C ASN A 43 -2.96 -2.02 10.80
N GLY A 44 -2.56 -2.88 9.85
CA GLY A 44 -3.40 -3.92 9.28
C GLY A 44 -4.29 -3.47 8.11
N SER A 45 -4.23 -2.21 7.68
CA SER A 45 -4.93 -1.77 6.46
C SER A 45 -4.18 -2.16 5.19
N LEU A 46 -4.92 -2.57 4.17
CA LEU A 46 -4.37 -2.84 2.84
C LEU A 46 -3.91 -1.54 2.20
N ASP A 47 -2.63 -1.49 1.81
CA ASP A 47 -2.02 -0.30 1.22
C ASP A 47 -2.09 -0.37 -0.31
N PHE A 48 -1.65 -1.49 -0.88
CA PHE A 48 -1.88 -1.83 -2.27
C PHE A 48 -2.03 -3.33 -2.47
N TYR A 49 -2.64 -3.70 -3.60
CA TYR A 49 -2.74 -5.07 -4.03
C TYR A 49 -2.72 -5.18 -5.55
N VAL A 50 -2.43 -6.38 -6.02
CA VAL A 50 -2.42 -6.77 -7.41
C VAL A 50 -3.42 -7.89 -7.60
N THR A 51 -4.32 -7.72 -8.56
CA THR A 51 -5.32 -8.74 -8.87
C THR A 51 -4.74 -9.85 -9.75
N THR A 52 -5.43 -10.99 -9.77
CA THR A 52 -5.16 -12.10 -10.70
C THR A 52 -5.31 -11.69 -12.16
N ASP A 53 -6.13 -10.67 -12.43
CA ASP A 53 -6.38 -10.08 -13.74
C ASP A 53 -5.38 -8.96 -14.09
N HIS A 54 -4.24 -8.94 -13.41
CA HIS A 54 -3.14 -7.99 -13.65
C HIS A 54 -3.47 -6.51 -13.39
N GLN A 55 -4.45 -6.20 -12.55
CA GLN A 55 -4.69 -4.83 -12.11
C GLN A 55 -3.86 -4.53 -10.86
N PHE A 56 -3.12 -3.44 -10.88
CA PHE A 56 -2.53 -2.84 -9.70
C PHE A 56 -3.52 -1.86 -9.08
N VAL A 57 -3.78 -1.99 -7.78
CA VAL A 57 -4.67 -1.11 -7.02
C VAL A 57 -3.91 -0.50 -5.85
N SER A 58 -3.77 0.82 -5.84
CA SER A 58 -3.27 1.58 -4.70
C SER A 58 -4.45 2.09 -3.87
N CYS A 59 -4.60 1.57 -2.66
CA CYS A 59 -5.64 1.99 -1.73
C CYS A 59 -5.36 3.41 -1.20
N ALA A 60 -4.08 3.76 -0.97
CA ALA A 60 -3.68 5.07 -0.49
C ALA A 60 -4.03 6.21 -1.48
N SER A 61 -3.84 5.99 -2.78
CA SER A 61 -4.12 6.99 -3.81
C SER A 61 -5.50 6.83 -4.48
N ASN A 62 -6.23 5.76 -4.15
CA ASN A 62 -7.48 5.36 -4.80
C ASN A 62 -7.35 5.29 -6.34
N LYS A 63 -6.24 4.70 -6.80
CA LYS A 63 -5.94 4.52 -8.23
C LYS A 63 -5.82 3.05 -8.58
N THR A 64 -6.26 2.74 -9.80
CA THR A 64 -6.16 1.42 -10.41
C THR A 64 -5.61 1.57 -11.81
N PHE A 65 -4.67 0.72 -12.19
CA PHE A 65 -4.08 0.66 -13.52
C PHE A 65 -3.66 -0.78 -13.85
N ASP A 66 -3.47 -1.08 -15.13
CA ASP A 66 -2.95 -2.39 -15.53
C ASP A 66 -1.45 -2.47 -15.23
N ILE A 67 -0.96 -3.61 -14.75
CA ILE A 67 0.48 -3.85 -14.58
C ILE A 67 1.21 -3.69 -15.92
N GLN A 68 0.56 -4.03 -17.03
CA GLN A 68 1.11 -3.87 -18.37
C GLN A 68 1.35 -2.40 -18.74
N ASP A 69 0.66 -1.46 -18.07
CA ASP A 69 0.84 -0.02 -18.27
C ASP A 69 2.00 0.54 -17.46
N ILE A 70 2.54 -0.22 -16.50
CA ILE A 70 3.73 0.18 -15.74
C ILE A 70 4.93 0.17 -16.69
N LYS A 71 5.66 1.29 -16.71
CA LYS A 71 6.92 1.40 -17.43
C LYS A 71 8.10 1.10 -16.52
N LYS A 72 8.07 1.63 -15.30
CA LYS A 72 9.19 1.54 -14.35
C LYS A 72 8.70 1.70 -12.91
N ILE A 73 9.32 0.98 -12.00
CA ILE A 73 9.18 1.15 -10.55
C ILE A 73 10.55 1.51 -9.99
N THR A 74 10.62 2.56 -9.18
CA THR A 74 11.86 3.02 -8.57
C THR A 74 11.65 3.22 -7.07
N ALA A 75 12.59 2.77 -6.24
CA ALA A 75 12.67 3.15 -4.84
C ALA A 75 13.84 4.12 -4.63
N ILE A 76 13.58 5.28 -4.05
CA ILE A 76 14.54 6.38 -3.90
C ILE A 76 14.70 6.69 -2.41
N ALA A 77 15.93 6.83 -1.94
CA ALA A 77 16.26 7.25 -0.58
C ALA A 77 17.37 8.28 -0.61
N ASP A 78 17.20 9.42 0.08
CA ASP A 78 18.22 10.48 0.13
C ASP A 78 18.79 10.89 -1.26
N HIS A 79 17.96 10.86 -2.31
CA HIS A 79 18.30 11.11 -3.74
C HIS A 79 19.08 9.99 -4.44
N GLU A 80 19.25 8.83 -3.80
CA GLU A 80 19.83 7.64 -4.42
C GLU A 80 18.76 6.61 -4.78
N VAL A 81 18.92 5.98 -5.95
CA VAL A 81 18.09 4.86 -6.37
C VAL A 81 18.56 3.59 -5.64
N LEU A 82 17.70 3.07 -4.77
CA LEU A 82 17.92 1.84 -4.03
C LEU A 82 17.46 0.60 -4.79
N PHE A 83 16.40 0.77 -5.58
CA PHE A 83 15.77 -0.28 -6.36
C PHE A 83 15.24 0.32 -7.65
N GLU A 84 15.45 -0.37 -8.76
CA GLU A 84 14.78 -0.05 -10.01
C GLU A 84 14.35 -1.34 -10.70
N LYS A 85 13.12 -1.36 -11.17
CA LYS A 85 12.60 -2.43 -12.01
C LYS A 85 11.91 -1.85 -13.23
N ASN A 86 12.30 -2.36 -14.40
CA ASN A 86 11.63 -2.14 -15.66
C ASN A 86 11.40 -3.50 -16.35
N ALA A 87 10.88 -3.50 -17.58
CA ALA A 87 10.60 -4.73 -18.34
C ALA A 87 11.85 -5.62 -18.58
N THR A 88 13.04 -5.01 -18.64
CA THR A 88 14.29 -5.65 -19.08
C THR A 88 15.29 -5.93 -17.95
N SER A 89 15.14 -5.26 -16.81
CA SER A 89 16.12 -5.35 -15.72
C SER A 89 15.48 -5.14 -14.35
N VAL A 90 16.04 -5.83 -13.37
CA VAL A 90 15.94 -5.51 -11.95
C VAL A 90 17.32 -5.07 -11.49
N GLN A 91 17.41 -3.92 -10.82
CA GLN A 91 18.63 -3.45 -10.20
C GLN A 91 18.63 -3.87 -8.73
N PHE A 92 19.71 -4.55 -8.33
CA PHE A 92 20.03 -5.06 -6.97
C PHE A 92 19.27 -6.31 -6.52
N ASP A 93 20.00 -7.26 -5.93
CA ASP A 93 19.42 -8.44 -5.26
C ASP A 93 19.04 -8.13 -3.79
N ASP A 94 18.28 -9.04 -3.16
CA ASP A 94 17.79 -8.87 -1.77
C ASP A 94 18.92 -8.58 -0.76
N LEU A 95 20.12 -9.13 -0.99
CA LEU A 95 21.26 -8.96 -0.10
C LEU A 95 21.84 -7.54 -0.20
N GLN A 96 21.95 -7.03 -1.43
CA GLN A 96 22.40 -5.67 -1.73
C GLN A 96 21.40 -4.62 -1.24
N LEU A 97 20.10 -4.90 -1.35
CA LEU A 97 19.02 -4.04 -0.84
C LEU A 97 19.07 -3.88 0.69
N SER A 98 19.32 -4.97 1.41
CA SER A 98 19.42 -4.96 2.88
C SER A 98 20.61 -4.12 3.38
N SER A 99 21.77 -4.24 2.72
CA SER A 99 22.96 -3.46 3.05
C SER A 99 22.77 -1.98 2.74
N LYS A 100 22.20 -1.66 1.57
CA LYS A 100 21.91 -0.26 1.19
C LYS A 100 20.94 0.39 2.17
N PHE A 101 19.90 -0.31 2.61
CA PHE A 101 18.94 0.26 3.55
C PHE A 101 19.62 0.77 4.84
N ASP A 102 20.63 0.06 5.35
CA ASP A 102 21.36 0.45 6.57
C ASP A 102 22.21 1.71 6.38
N ASP A 103 22.57 2.05 5.14
CA ASP A 103 23.33 3.25 4.78
C ASP A 103 22.41 4.49 4.58
N PHE A 104 21.16 4.30 4.14
CA PHE A 104 20.24 5.38 3.71
C PHE A 104 19.04 5.62 4.64
N VAL A 105 19.18 5.32 5.94
CA VAL A 105 18.12 5.22 6.99
C VAL A 105 17.40 6.55 7.33
N LYS A 106 17.00 7.35 6.32
CA LYS A 106 16.19 8.56 6.54
C LYS A 106 14.80 8.43 5.96
N PHE A 107 14.65 8.10 4.70
CA PHE A 107 13.36 7.91 4.04
C PHE A 107 13.54 7.04 2.79
N VAL A 108 12.54 6.25 2.42
CA VAL A 108 12.45 5.63 1.09
C VAL A 108 11.13 6.09 0.49
N SER A 109 11.10 6.51 -0.77
CA SER A 109 9.88 6.73 -1.54
C SER A 109 9.82 5.73 -2.69
N TYR A 110 8.62 5.31 -3.08
CA TYR A 110 8.43 4.48 -4.27
C TYR A 110 7.71 5.28 -5.35
N GLU A 111 8.27 5.30 -6.54
CA GLU A 111 7.70 5.93 -7.72
C GLU A 111 7.33 4.85 -8.73
N ILE A 112 6.08 4.86 -9.18
CA ILE A 112 5.57 4.01 -10.26
C ILE A 112 5.32 4.92 -11.46
N GLU A 113 6.16 4.80 -12.48
CA GLU A 113 6.03 5.50 -13.77
C GLU A 113 5.22 4.63 -14.72
N LEU A 114 4.13 5.18 -15.25
CA LEU A 114 3.32 4.57 -16.28
C LEU A 114 3.82 4.92 -17.69
N LYS A 115 3.45 4.11 -18.69
CA LYS A 115 3.79 4.33 -20.11
C LYS A 115 3.21 5.62 -20.68
N ASN A 116 2.12 6.13 -20.10
CA ASN A 116 1.51 7.41 -20.47
C ASN A 116 2.26 8.64 -19.88
N GLY A 117 3.32 8.42 -19.08
CA GLY A 117 4.11 9.46 -18.44
C GLY A 117 3.58 9.92 -17.08
N GLU A 118 2.46 9.37 -16.60
CA GLU A 118 2.01 9.61 -15.23
C GLU A 118 2.95 8.91 -14.24
N VAL A 119 3.28 9.62 -13.15
CA VAL A 119 4.08 9.07 -12.05
C VAL A 119 3.21 9.08 -10.80
N PHE A 120 3.15 7.93 -10.14
CA PHE A 120 2.54 7.80 -8.82
C PHE A 120 3.63 7.65 -7.78
N GLU A 121 3.69 8.61 -6.88
CA GLU A 121 4.49 8.50 -5.69
C GLU A 121 3.66 7.79 -4.61
N SER A 122 4.13 6.62 -4.20
CA SER A 122 3.65 5.93 -3.01
C SER A 122 4.64 6.23 -1.89
N VAL A 123 4.21 7.07 -0.95
CA VAL A 123 5.04 7.55 0.17
C VAL A 123 5.47 6.38 1.06
N VAL A 124 6.76 6.34 1.44
CA VAL A 124 7.28 5.42 2.45
C VAL A 124 8.06 6.17 3.56
N ASP A 125 8.00 5.53 4.72
CA ASP A 125 8.07 6.07 6.08
C ASP A 125 9.51 6.39 6.56
N VAL A 126 9.64 7.37 7.46
CA VAL A 126 10.90 8.07 7.79
C VAL A 126 11.63 7.40 8.94
N ALA A 127 12.83 6.86 8.72
CA ALA A 127 13.58 6.09 9.72
C ALA A 127 14.49 6.93 10.64
N SER A 128 14.86 8.15 10.24
CA SER A 128 15.88 8.97 10.92
C SER A 128 15.53 9.40 12.34
N ASN A 129 14.24 9.55 12.65
CA ASN A 129 13.74 9.97 13.96
C ASN A 129 13.21 8.81 14.81
N LYS A 130 13.44 7.56 14.39
CA LYS A 130 12.82 6.37 14.99
C LYS A 130 13.80 5.55 15.84
N GLY A 131 13.26 4.90 16.89
CA GLY A 131 14.03 3.98 17.73
C GLY A 131 14.53 2.76 16.95
N SER A 132 15.53 2.03 17.47
CA SER A 132 16.12 0.85 16.80
C SER A 132 15.07 -0.18 16.34
N ARG A 133 14.09 -0.48 17.19
CA ARG A 133 12.98 -1.40 16.87
C ARG A 133 12.14 -0.93 15.69
N GLN A 134 11.84 0.36 15.61
CA GLN A 134 11.03 0.94 14.55
C GLN A 134 11.82 0.98 13.23
N ARG A 135 13.13 1.22 13.29
CA ARG A 135 14.00 1.15 12.10
C ARG A 135 14.05 -0.27 11.51
N GLU A 136 14.15 -1.29 12.36
CA GLU A 136 14.07 -2.68 11.90
C GLU A 136 12.70 -2.99 11.25
N GLN A 137 11.59 -2.50 11.82
CA GLN A 137 10.26 -2.67 11.23
C GLN A 137 10.14 -2.01 9.84
N LEU A 138 10.76 -0.84 9.66
CA LEU A 138 10.83 -0.17 8.37
C LEU A 138 11.66 -0.95 7.36
N LYS A 139 12.82 -1.48 7.77
CA LYS A 139 13.65 -2.34 6.92
C LYS A 139 12.88 -3.56 6.42
N GLN A 140 12.18 -4.24 7.32
CA GLN A 140 11.35 -5.40 6.96
C GLN A 140 10.19 -5.02 6.02
N THR A 141 9.64 -3.81 6.17
CA THR A 141 8.59 -3.29 5.28
C THR A 141 9.12 -3.04 3.88
N PHE A 142 10.24 -2.33 3.81
CA PHE A 142 10.94 -2.06 2.56
C PHE A 142 11.25 -3.35 1.80
N LEU A 143 11.84 -4.35 2.47
CA LEU A 143 12.16 -5.64 1.86
C LEU A 143 10.90 -6.37 1.35
N LYS A 144 9.79 -6.33 2.08
CA LYS A 144 8.52 -6.93 1.65
C LYS A 144 7.93 -6.26 0.42
N ILE A 145 7.89 -4.93 0.38
CA ILE A 145 7.36 -4.19 -0.76
C ILE A 145 8.21 -4.47 -2.00
N THR A 146 9.54 -4.42 -1.86
CA THR A 146 10.47 -4.67 -2.95
C THR A 146 10.38 -6.11 -3.49
N ASP A 147 10.24 -7.12 -2.63
CA ASP A 147 9.99 -8.51 -3.04
C ASP A 147 8.67 -8.65 -3.83
N ILE A 148 7.60 -7.98 -3.41
CA ILE A 148 6.34 -7.95 -4.16
C ILE A 148 6.56 -7.33 -5.56
N PHE A 149 7.23 -6.19 -5.63
CA PHE A 149 7.53 -5.54 -6.92
C PHE A 149 8.42 -6.40 -7.82
N ASN A 150 9.38 -7.14 -7.26
CA ASN A 150 10.20 -8.08 -8.01
C ASN A 150 9.40 -9.17 -8.70
N LYS A 151 8.35 -9.67 -8.05
CA LYS A 151 7.44 -10.70 -8.58
C LYS A 151 6.53 -10.20 -9.70
N LEU A 152 6.35 -8.88 -9.84
CA LEU A 152 5.51 -8.32 -10.91
C LEU A 152 6.16 -8.54 -12.28
N LYS A 153 5.33 -8.97 -13.24
CA LYS A 153 5.73 -9.09 -14.64
C LYS A 153 5.34 -7.81 -15.39
N ILE A 154 6.31 -6.92 -15.53
CA ILE A 154 6.18 -5.66 -16.29
C ILE A 154 6.55 -5.95 -17.76
N ALA A 155 5.83 -5.35 -18.71
CA ALA A 155 6.03 -5.56 -20.15
C ALA A 155 6.69 -4.39 -20.87
#